data_AF-A0A397AQ27-F1
#
_entry.id   AF-A0A397AQ27-F1
#
_cell.length_a   1.000
_cell.length_b   1.000
_cell.length_c   1.000
_cell.angle_alpha   90.00
_cell.angle_beta   90.00
_cell.angle_gamma   90.00
#
_symmetry.space_group_name_H-M   'P 1'
#
loop_
_entity.id
_entity.type
_entity.pdbx_description
1 polymer ?
#
loop_
_entity_poly.entity_id
_entity_poly.type
_entity_poly.pdbx_seq_one_letter_code
_entity_poly.pdbx_strand_id
1 'polypeptide(L)'
;MCRRADSWPKDPVWTGRLVISSINDATQIQLRDPKTGTIRHSRITFEHLSSVLGALFAACPISKDGPPAVTKEHAATEAVTNPTVSKDFSLKQGQTIKIKLNKKEKDSDSNPAPVQPLAAPSASKQSDNFGQSSIMQQVARRAFSSKTIPEITRVGMVGMGLMGHGIAQTAATAGYDVIAVDTNQKGLDAGLKRIEGSLEKIHARQIKKGDLTEDQAKDLFVSIMGRIHGTIDKKDLAPCDLVIEAIIEDTDIKKSFYKELGQIVKPSGILASNTSSLPIGDFAGSSGRADKVVGLHFFNPVQLMKLVEVVKTDLTDPNVFDVAKRWAVSVGKTPVSCKDTPGLLVPNLVQALQLLERGDASMEDIDISMQLGAGHPMGPITLADYIGLDTILFILEGWVQKYPTEPSFVVPTILKQMVQDGKLGRKAGQGFYKWNGDKRV
;
A
#
# COMPACT_ATOMS: atom_id res chain seq x y z
N MET A 1 8.04 25.01 26.17
CA MET A 1 8.80 25.99 26.96
C MET A 1 10.28 25.91 26.56
N CYS A 2 10.82 26.93 25.88
CA CYS A 2 12.26 27.03 25.61
C CYS A 2 13.01 27.39 26.90
N ARG A 3 14.09 26.67 27.23
CA ARG A 3 15.05 27.13 28.26
C ARG A 3 15.70 28.45 27.82
N ARG A 4 15.99 29.35 28.78
CA ARG A 4 16.70 30.62 28.55
C ARG A 4 18.07 30.36 27.89
N ALA A 5 18.50 31.30 27.04
CA ALA A 5 19.75 31.24 26.26
C ALA A 5 21.02 31.02 27.12
N ASP A 6 20.91 31.30 28.42
CA ASP A 6 21.98 31.24 29.41
C ASP A 6 22.46 29.81 29.71
N SER A 7 21.74 28.78 29.26
CA SER A 7 22.06 27.36 29.51
C SER A 7 22.96 26.70 28.46
N TRP A 8 23.58 27.48 27.56
CA TRP A 8 24.37 26.95 26.44
C TRP A 8 25.88 26.99 26.74
N PRO A 9 26.67 25.97 26.34
CA PRO A 9 28.12 25.95 26.58
C PRO A 9 28.81 27.18 25.96
N LYS A 10 29.72 27.82 26.70
CA LYS A 10 30.50 28.99 26.26
C LYS A 10 31.82 28.59 25.58
N ASP A 11 31.78 27.59 24.70
CA ASP A 11 32.95 27.17 23.93
C ASP A 11 33.11 27.98 22.63
N PRO A 12 34.33 28.10 22.05
CA PRO A 12 34.63 28.98 20.91
C PRO A 12 34.09 28.47 19.55
N VAL A 13 33.02 27.68 19.59
CA VAL A 13 32.46 26.92 18.47
C VAL A 13 31.03 27.39 18.24
N TRP A 14 30.59 27.53 16.98
CA TRP A 14 29.21 27.92 16.69
C TRP A 14 28.25 26.87 17.26
N THR A 15 27.32 27.29 18.10
CA THR A 15 26.33 26.38 18.69
C THR A 15 24.96 26.64 18.08
N GLY A 16 24.26 25.58 17.71
CA GLY A 16 22.96 25.64 17.05
C GLY A 16 21.97 24.66 17.67
N ARG A 17 20.70 25.04 17.64
CA ARG A 17 19.58 24.17 18.02
C ARG A 17 18.63 24.07 16.85
N LEU A 18 18.43 22.84 16.39
CA LEU A 18 17.38 22.51 15.44
C LEU A 18 16.12 22.19 16.24
N VAL A 19 15.00 22.87 15.95
CA VAL A 19 13.70 22.58 16.55
C VAL A 19 12.73 22.18 15.45
N ILE A 20 12.25 20.94 15.49
CA ILE A 20 11.27 20.40 14.56
C ILE A 20 9.96 20.29 15.32
N SER A 21 8.95 21.07 14.94
CA SER A 21 7.61 21.02 15.53
C SER A 21 6.62 20.41 14.56
N SER A 22 5.91 19.37 14.99
CA SER A 22 4.90 18.68 14.18
C SER A 22 3.52 19.36 14.21
N ILE A 23 3.38 20.48 14.93
CA ILE A 23 2.09 21.14 15.14
C ILE A 23 1.80 22.17 14.03
N ASN A 24 2.85 22.75 13.41
CA ASN A 24 2.72 23.85 12.45
C ASN A 24 3.50 23.63 11.12
N ASP A 25 3.93 22.40 10.82
CA ASP A 25 4.77 22.03 9.65
C ASP A 25 5.95 23.00 9.39
N ALA A 26 6.54 23.51 10.47
CA ALA A 26 7.60 24.51 10.43
C ALA A 26 8.86 23.95 11.09
N THR A 27 9.96 23.95 10.33
CA THR A 27 11.29 23.70 10.88
C THR A 27 11.90 25.05 11.25
N GLN A 28 12.34 25.20 12.50
CA GLN A 28 13.05 26.40 12.94
C GLN A 28 14.49 26.05 13.30
N ILE A 29 15.42 26.86 12.80
CA ILE A 29 16.84 26.76 13.14
C ILE A 29 17.22 28.02 13.91
N GLN A 30 17.81 27.82 15.08
CA GLN A 30 18.41 28.89 15.87
C GLN A 30 19.92 28.69 15.92
N LEU A 31 20.68 29.72 15.54
CA LEU A 31 22.13 29.72 15.57
C LEU A 31 22.63 30.85 16.46
N ARG A 32 23.58 30.54 17.35
CA ARG A 32 24.23 31.51 18.21
C ARG A 32 25.65 31.78 17.72
N ASP A 33 25.95 33.05 17.52
CA ASP A 33 27.30 33.49 17.18
C ASP A 33 28.23 33.41 18.40
N PRO A 34 29.35 32.66 18.31
CA PRO A 34 30.26 32.48 19.44
C PRO A 34 31.09 33.73 19.78
N LYS A 35 31.24 34.71 18.87
CA LYS A 35 31.98 35.96 19.12
C LYS A 35 31.09 37.06 19.66
N THR A 36 29.85 37.18 19.18
CA THR A 36 28.94 38.28 19.57
C THR A 36 27.83 37.84 20.53
N GLY A 37 27.58 36.54 20.68
CA GLY A 37 26.51 35.98 21.50
C GLY A 37 25.10 36.13 20.90
N THR A 38 24.97 36.79 19.74
CA THR A 38 23.70 37.09 19.08
C THR A 38 23.05 35.81 18.56
N ILE A 39 21.73 35.66 18.77
CA ILE A 39 20.95 34.52 18.30
C ILE A 39 20.17 34.94 17.04
N ARG A 40 20.32 34.19 15.96
CA ARG A 40 19.54 34.36 14.72
C ARG A 40 18.57 33.21 14.53
N HIS A 41 17.35 33.53 14.10
CA HIS A 41 16.29 32.56 13.83
C HIS A 41 15.95 32.53 12.33
N SER A 42 15.72 31.35 11.79
CA SER A 42 15.12 31.19 10.45
C SER A 42 14.03 30.12 10.49
N ARG A 43 12.94 30.36 9.77
CA ARG A 43 11.79 29.46 9.65
C ARG A 43 11.76 28.90 8.23
N ILE A 44 11.70 27.58 8.11
CA ILE A 44 11.68 26.86 6.84
C ILE A 44 10.34 26.10 6.77
N THR A 45 9.55 26.38 5.73
CA THR A 45 8.32 25.66 5.39
C THR A 45 8.62 24.65 4.28
N PHE A 46 7.90 23.52 4.26
CA PHE A 46 8.21 22.37 3.40
C PHE A 46 8.16 22.66 1.88
N GLU A 47 7.44 23.68 1.43
CA GLU A 47 7.26 24.00 0.00
C GLU A 47 8.43 24.76 -0.67
N HIS A 48 9.52 25.10 0.02
CA HIS A 48 10.59 25.94 -0.56
C HIS A 48 12.01 25.34 -0.42
N LEU A 49 12.15 24.03 -0.56
CA LEU A 49 13.45 23.34 -0.39
C LEU A 49 14.41 23.45 -1.59
N SER A 50 14.02 24.06 -2.72
CA SER A 50 14.92 24.34 -3.85
C SER A 50 15.37 25.80 -3.97
N SER A 51 14.71 26.77 -3.31
CA SER A 51 14.97 28.20 -3.53
C SER A 51 15.66 28.96 -2.38
N VAL A 52 15.94 28.33 -1.24
CA VAL A 52 16.51 29.04 -0.07
C VAL A 52 18.05 29.00 0.00
N LEU A 53 18.74 28.32 -0.92
CA LEU A 53 20.22 28.36 -1.00
C LEU A 53 20.78 29.53 -1.82
N GLY A 54 19.97 30.22 -2.61
CA GLY A 54 20.39 31.41 -3.38
C GLY A 54 20.19 32.75 -2.65
N ALA A 55 19.17 32.84 -1.77
CA ALA A 55 18.81 34.10 -1.12
C ALA A 55 19.70 34.49 0.09
N LEU A 56 20.55 33.58 0.56
CA LEU A 56 21.50 33.84 1.65
C LEU A 56 22.85 34.42 1.21
N PHE A 57 23.11 34.52 -0.10
CA PHE A 57 24.40 35.00 -0.65
C PHE A 57 24.31 36.34 -1.42
N ALA A 58 23.14 36.92 -1.61
CA ALA A 58 22.96 38.10 -2.47
C ALA A 58 22.96 39.47 -1.75
N ALA A 59 23.19 39.52 -0.43
CA ALA A 59 23.15 40.77 0.33
C ALA A 59 24.40 41.01 1.19
N CYS A 60 25.58 41.10 0.56
CA CYS A 60 26.62 42.14 0.82
C CYS A 60 27.92 41.85 0.03
N PRO A 61 28.70 42.88 -0.33
CA PRO A 61 29.78 42.80 -1.32
C PRO A 61 31.10 42.23 -0.76
N ILE A 62 31.70 41.35 -1.57
CA ILE A 62 33.13 41.11 -1.82
C ILE A 62 34.13 41.44 -0.69
N SER A 63 34.71 40.39 -0.07
CA SER A 63 36.08 40.42 0.45
C SER A 63 36.87 39.16 0.01
N LYS A 64 37.64 39.35 -1.07
CA LYS A 64 38.86 38.69 -1.60
C LYS A 64 39.22 37.20 -1.47
N ASP A 65 38.54 36.34 -0.74
CA ASP A 65 38.85 34.89 -0.76
C ASP A 65 37.62 34.08 -1.16
N GLY A 66 37.65 33.52 -2.37
CA GLY A 66 36.53 32.76 -2.95
C GLY A 66 36.25 31.44 -2.21
N PRO A 67 35.01 30.90 -2.27
CA PRO A 67 34.68 29.67 -1.58
C PRO A 67 35.31 28.44 -2.26
N PRO A 68 35.95 27.52 -1.51
CA PRO A 68 36.48 26.26 -2.05
C PRO A 68 35.40 25.17 -2.19
N ALA A 69 35.63 24.27 -3.16
CA ALA A 69 34.80 23.14 -3.54
C ALA A 69 34.73 22.00 -2.48
N VAL A 70 33.65 21.20 -2.52
CA VAL A 70 33.21 20.31 -1.43
C VAL A 70 33.31 18.81 -1.78
N THR A 71 33.91 17.99 -0.89
CA THR A 71 33.78 16.51 -0.88
C THR A 71 33.72 15.90 0.54
N LYS A 72 32.89 14.85 0.68
CA LYS A 72 32.68 13.82 1.75
C LYS A 72 31.72 14.04 2.94
N GLU A 73 31.13 12.90 3.36
CA GLU A 73 29.86 12.66 4.08
C GLU A 73 30.03 12.05 5.49
N HIS A 74 29.15 12.42 6.44
CA HIS A 74 28.79 11.63 7.63
C HIS A 74 27.29 11.73 7.92
N ALA A 75 26.64 10.62 8.26
CA ALA A 75 25.20 10.51 8.51
C ALA A 75 24.91 10.15 9.99
N ALA A 76 23.91 10.80 10.59
CA ALA A 76 23.32 10.40 11.87
C ALA A 76 21.79 10.36 11.71
N THR A 77 21.16 9.30 12.22
CA THR A 77 19.72 8.99 12.02
C THR A 77 19.06 8.74 13.37
N GLU A 78 18.00 9.47 13.73
CA GLU A 78 17.14 9.15 14.90
C GLU A 78 15.67 9.48 14.61
N ALA A 79 14.77 8.67 15.18
CA ALA A 79 13.33 8.72 15.00
C ALA A 79 12.65 9.66 16.02
N VAL A 80 11.71 10.49 15.56
CA VAL A 80 10.99 11.49 16.36
C VAL A 80 9.69 10.90 16.92
N THR A 81 9.55 10.78 18.24
CA THR A 81 8.32 10.32 18.92
C THR A 81 7.60 11.41 19.74
N ASN A 82 8.13 12.64 19.83
CA ASN A 82 7.52 13.77 20.54
C ASN A 82 7.11 14.91 19.57
N PRO A 83 6.05 15.70 19.87
CA PRO A 83 5.50 16.73 18.96
C PRO A 83 6.45 17.91 18.72
N THR A 84 7.53 18.01 19.48
CA THR A 84 8.66 18.87 19.16
C THR A 84 9.96 18.17 19.56
N VAL A 85 10.86 17.96 18.61
CA VAL A 85 12.21 17.43 18.87
C VAL A 85 13.21 18.54 18.67
N SER A 86 14.07 18.73 19.67
CA SER A 86 15.18 19.67 19.60
C SER A 86 16.51 18.93 19.74
N LYS A 87 17.46 19.20 18.84
CA LYS A 87 18.82 18.66 18.92
C LYS A 87 19.83 19.79 18.88
N ASP A 88 20.72 19.79 19.86
CA ASP A 88 21.83 20.73 19.95
C ASP A 88 23.02 20.18 19.17
N PHE A 89 23.71 21.05 18.45
CA PHE A 89 24.91 20.71 17.70
C PHE A 89 25.93 21.84 17.78
N SER A 90 27.20 21.48 17.62
CA SER A 90 28.32 22.43 17.58
C SER A 90 29.03 22.29 16.24
N LEU A 91 29.32 23.42 15.58
CA LEU A 91 29.97 23.48 14.28
C LEU A 91 31.29 24.23 14.33
N LYS A 92 32.35 23.58 13.83
CA LYS A 92 33.62 24.24 13.54
C LYS A 92 33.51 24.97 12.19
N GLN A 93 34.32 26.01 12.02
CA GLN A 93 34.35 26.79 10.78
C GLN A 93 34.68 25.87 9.58
N GLY A 94 33.81 25.84 8.57
CA GLY A 94 33.95 24.97 7.39
C GLY A 94 33.17 23.64 7.43
N GLN A 95 32.42 23.32 8.49
CA GLN A 95 31.57 22.12 8.53
C GLN A 95 30.17 22.35 7.95
N THR A 96 29.68 21.36 7.18
CA THR A 96 28.32 21.34 6.62
C THR A 96 27.45 20.34 7.37
N ILE A 97 26.19 20.70 7.65
CA ILE A 97 25.17 19.75 8.16
C ILE A 97 24.13 19.52 7.07
N LYS A 98 23.96 18.27 6.65
CA LYS A 98 22.79 17.83 5.88
C LYS A 98 21.76 17.25 6.85
N ILE A 99 20.57 17.85 6.88
CA ILE A 99 19.46 17.37 7.70
C ILE A 99 18.50 16.63 6.77
N LYS A 100 18.34 15.32 6.98
CA LYS A 100 17.39 14.49 6.23
C LYS A 100 16.15 14.25 7.11
N LEU A 101 15.02 14.84 6.74
CA LEU A 101 13.74 14.66 7.44
C LEU A 101 12.93 13.58 6.71
N ASN A 102 12.68 12.45 7.38
CA ASN A 102 11.76 11.43 6.88
C ASN A 102 10.38 11.66 7.51
N LYS A 103 9.38 12.03 6.70
CA LYS A 103 7.99 12.13 7.16
C LYS A 103 7.46 10.69 7.37
N LYS A 104 7.28 10.29 8.63
CA LYS A 104 6.39 9.17 8.97
C LYS A 104 4.98 9.74 9.02
N GLU A 105 4.13 9.37 8.06
CA GLU A 105 2.69 9.60 8.21
C GLU A 105 2.23 8.77 9.42
N LYS A 106 1.62 9.45 10.39
CA LYS A 106 1.14 8.84 11.62
C LYS A 106 -0.37 8.75 11.54
N ASP A 107 -0.86 7.56 11.88
CA ASP A 107 -2.26 7.19 12.06
C ASP A 107 -3.06 8.26 12.81
N SER A 108 -4.24 8.55 12.28
CA SER A 108 -5.27 9.32 12.96
C SER A 108 -5.96 8.43 14.00
N ASP A 109 -5.48 8.51 15.23
CA ASP A 109 -6.31 8.22 16.40
C ASP A 109 -6.04 9.30 17.46
N SER A 110 -7.01 10.20 17.63
CA SER A 110 -7.15 10.96 18.85
C SER A 110 -8.63 11.09 19.18
N ASN A 111 -9.10 10.22 20.06
CA ASN A 111 -10.17 10.56 20.99
C ASN A 111 -9.57 11.53 22.04
N PRO A 112 -10.12 12.72 22.28
CA PRO A 112 -9.50 13.69 23.18
C PRO A 112 -9.75 13.33 24.65
N ALA A 113 -8.67 13.30 25.45
CA ALA A 113 -8.75 13.29 26.91
C ALA A 113 -8.92 14.73 27.45
N PRO A 114 -9.50 14.91 28.65
CA PRO A 114 -10.27 16.10 29.01
C PRO A 114 -9.42 17.30 29.40
N VAL A 115 -9.92 18.47 29.04
CA VAL A 115 -9.40 19.78 29.46
C VAL A 115 -9.65 19.96 30.96
N GLN A 116 -8.58 20.09 31.75
CA GLN A 116 -8.66 20.62 33.11
C GLN A 116 -8.77 22.16 33.06
N PRO A 117 -9.67 22.80 33.83
CA PRO A 117 -9.78 24.26 33.82
C PRO A 117 -8.68 24.92 34.66
N LEU A 118 -8.13 26.00 34.12
CA LEU A 118 -7.31 26.96 34.86
C LEU A 118 -8.14 27.68 35.92
N ALA A 119 -7.62 27.74 37.14
CA ALA A 119 -8.16 28.52 38.23
C ALA A 119 -8.13 30.04 37.92
N ALA A 120 -9.23 30.73 38.22
CA ALA A 120 -9.32 32.19 38.26
C ALA A 120 -9.64 32.65 39.69
N PRO A 121 -9.24 33.88 40.09
CA PRO A 121 -9.20 34.28 41.49
C PRO A 121 -10.56 34.74 42.04
N SER A 122 -10.64 34.70 43.36
CA SER A 122 -11.74 35.07 44.26
C SER A 122 -12.34 36.48 44.06
N ALA A 123 -13.67 36.62 44.11
CA ALA A 123 -14.41 37.18 45.25
C ALA A 123 -15.87 37.60 44.94
N SER A 124 -16.74 37.36 45.93
CA SER A 124 -18.01 38.05 46.30
C SER A 124 -19.38 37.63 45.71
N LYS A 125 -20.11 36.89 46.57
CA LYS A 125 -21.49 37.07 47.13
C LYS A 125 -22.77 37.10 46.28
N GLN A 126 -23.75 36.33 46.81
CA GLN A 126 -25.24 36.43 46.73
C GLN A 126 -25.92 36.05 45.41
N SER A 127 -27.14 35.54 45.34
CA SER A 127 -27.98 34.61 46.13
C SER A 127 -29.18 34.23 45.23
N ASP A 128 -29.83 33.11 45.55
CA ASP A 128 -31.23 32.73 45.24
C ASP A 128 -31.63 31.90 43.99
N ASN A 129 -32.26 30.77 44.35
CA ASN A 129 -33.21 29.84 43.72
C ASN A 129 -33.89 30.18 42.37
N PHE A 130 -34.05 29.16 41.51
CA PHE A 130 -35.32 28.44 41.26
C PHE A 130 -35.13 27.28 40.25
N GLY A 131 -35.89 26.21 40.39
CA GLY A 131 -35.70 24.93 39.67
C GLY A 131 -36.46 24.76 38.34
N GLN A 132 -36.49 23.49 37.91
CA GLN A 132 -37.18 22.87 36.77
C GLN A 132 -36.41 22.84 35.43
N SER A 133 -35.93 21.65 35.03
CA SER A 133 -36.72 20.74 34.19
C SER A 133 -35.84 19.62 33.59
N SER A 134 -36.35 18.41 33.72
CA SER A 134 -35.65 17.12 33.61
C SER A 134 -35.84 16.45 32.25
N ILE A 135 -35.54 17.13 31.14
CA ILE A 135 -35.78 16.57 29.79
C ILE A 135 -34.49 16.36 28.96
N MET A 136 -33.34 16.89 29.38
CA MET A 136 -32.09 16.76 28.62
C MET A 136 -31.20 15.55 28.96
N GLN A 137 -31.54 14.72 29.96
CA GLN A 137 -30.73 13.56 30.35
C GLN A 137 -31.11 12.23 29.66
N GLN A 138 -32.15 12.19 28.82
CA GLN A 138 -32.57 10.96 28.13
C GLN A 138 -32.13 10.85 26.66
N VAL A 139 -31.42 11.83 26.10
CA VAL A 139 -30.99 11.79 24.68
C VAL A 139 -29.49 11.46 24.51
N ALA A 140 -28.70 11.46 25.58
CA ALA A 140 -27.25 11.21 25.52
C ALA A 140 -26.83 9.75 25.83
N ARG A 141 -27.68 8.77 25.52
CA ARG A 141 -27.36 7.33 25.59
C ARG A 141 -27.90 6.52 24.40
N ARG A 142 -27.88 7.10 23.19
CA ARG A 142 -27.91 6.28 21.98
C ARG A 142 -26.49 5.82 21.68
N ALA A 143 -26.27 4.55 21.96
CA ALA A 143 -25.06 3.79 21.74
C ALA A 143 -24.38 4.14 20.41
N PHE A 144 -23.18 4.71 20.48
CA PHE A 144 -22.14 4.29 19.55
C PHE A 144 -21.80 2.85 19.92
N SER A 145 -22.49 1.91 19.28
CA SER A 145 -21.97 0.55 19.18
C SER A 145 -20.66 0.68 18.40
N SER A 146 -19.53 0.79 19.12
CA SER A 146 -18.25 0.47 18.53
C SER A 146 -18.32 -1.02 18.22
N LYS A 147 -18.81 -1.39 17.04
CA LYS A 147 -18.49 -2.68 16.45
C LYS A 147 -16.97 -2.72 16.50
N THR A 148 -16.42 -3.53 17.41
CA THR A 148 -15.00 -3.82 17.48
C THR A 148 -14.57 -4.16 16.06
N ILE A 149 -13.70 -3.31 15.51
CA ILE A 149 -13.06 -3.56 14.23
C ILE A 149 -12.45 -4.96 14.32
N PRO A 150 -12.87 -5.94 13.50
CA PRO A 150 -12.31 -7.28 13.57
C PRO A 150 -10.82 -7.20 13.33
N GLU A 151 -10.02 -7.56 14.33
CA GLU A 151 -8.58 -7.71 14.17
C GLU A 151 -8.35 -8.97 13.32
N ILE A 152 -7.65 -8.81 12.20
CA ILE A 152 -7.28 -9.95 11.37
C ILE A 152 -6.03 -10.56 11.99
N THR A 153 -6.12 -11.82 12.41
CA THR A 153 -5.00 -12.61 12.91
C THR A 153 -4.78 -13.86 12.07
N ARG A 154 -5.88 -14.46 11.59
CA ARG A 154 -5.86 -15.66 10.76
C ARG A 154 -6.49 -15.42 9.40
N VAL A 155 -5.73 -15.77 8.36
CA VAL A 155 -6.13 -15.62 6.95
C VAL A 155 -6.37 -16.99 6.33
N GLY A 156 -7.55 -17.23 5.78
CA GLY A 156 -7.83 -18.37 4.91
C GLY A 156 -7.43 -18.05 3.48
N MET A 157 -6.66 -18.92 2.84
CA MET A 157 -6.37 -18.83 1.41
C MET A 157 -6.98 -20.04 0.71
N VAL A 158 -7.95 -19.82 -0.17
CA VAL A 158 -8.62 -20.86 -0.94
C VAL A 158 -8.10 -20.87 -2.37
N GLY A 159 -7.57 -22.02 -2.79
CA GLY A 159 -6.98 -22.24 -4.11
C GLY A 159 -5.49 -21.89 -4.09
N MET A 160 -4.63 -22.91 -4.14
CA MET A 160 -3.16 -22.77 -4.03
C MET A 160 -2.47 -22.75 -5.40
N GLY A 161 -3.18 -22.21 -6.40
CA GLY A 161 -2.70 -22.03 -7.77
C GLY A 161 -1.71 -20.87 -7.93
N LEU A 162 -1.68 -20.27 -9.12
CA LEU A 162 -0.73 -19.20 -9.47
C LEU A 162 -0.84 -17.98 -8.54
N MET A 163 -2.04 -17.55 -8.19
CA MET A 163 -2.24 -16.36 -7.34
C MET A 163 -2.21 -16.72 -5.86
N GLY A 164 -2.94 -17.76 -5.46
CA GLY A 164 -3.15 -18.06 -4.05
C GLY A 164 -1.88 -18.44 -3.28
N HIS A 165 -0.93 -19.16 -3.89
CA HIS A 165 0.34 -19.44 -3.21
C HIS A 165 1.10 -18.14 -2.88
N GLY A 166 1.04 -17.14 -3.76
CA GLY A 166 1.71 -15.86 -3.53
C GLY A 166 1.00 -14.96 -2.52
N ILE A 167 -0.33 -15.03 -2.47
CA ILE A 167 -1.12 -14.35 -1.43
C ILE A 167 -0.84 -14.99 -0.07
N ALA A 168 -0.87 -16.32 0.04
CA ALA A 168 -0.53 -17.07 1.25
C ALA A 168 0.88 -16.74 1.74
N GLN A 169 1.88 -16.78 0.86
CA GLN A 169 3.25 -16.41 1.20
C GLN A 169 3.33 -14.97 1.72
N THR A 170 2.64 -14.03 1.07
CA THR A 170 2.68 -12.60 1.46
C THR A 170 2.05 -12.39 2.84
N ALA A 171 0.92 -13.05 3.12
CA ALA A 171 0.29 -13.01 4.44
C ALA A 171 1.18 -13.62 5.53
N ALA A 172 1.75 -14.80 5.29
CA ALA A 172 2.65 -15.47 6.24
C ALA A 172 3.94 -14.67 6.50
N THR A 173 4.50 -14.06 5.46
CA THR A 173 5.68 -13.16 5.57
C THR A 173 5.39 -11.94 6.43
N ALA A 174 4.16 -11.42 6.39
CA ALA A 174 3.72 -10.32 7.24
C ALA A 174 3.37 -10.74 8.68
N GLY A 175 3.48 -12.03 9.00
CA GLY A 175 3.28 -12.58 10.34
C GLY A 175 1.88 -13.12 10.64
N TYR A 176 1.00 -13.22 9.64
CA TYR A 176 -0.33 -13.81 9.81
C TYR A 176 -0.29 -15.33 9.78
N ASP A 177 -1.14 -15.98 10.57
CA ASP A 177 -1.37 -17.42 10.45
C ASP A 177 -2.28 -17.69 9.24
N VAL A 178 -1.87 -18.62 8.38
CA VAL A 178 -2.55 -18.89 7.11
C VAL A 178 -3.11 -20.31 7.09
N ILE A 179 -4.41 -20.44 6.85
CA ILE A 179 -5.04 -21.72 6.53
C ILE A 179 -5.12 -21.82 5.00
N ALA A 180 -4.25 -22.63 4.40
CA ALA A 180 -4.18 -22.83 2.96
C ALA A 180 -5.03 -24.04 2.55
N VAL A 181 -6.10 -23.79 1.81
CA VAL A 181 -7.06 -24.81 1.37
C VAL A 181 -6.96 -25.01 -0.13
N ASP A 182 -6.86 -26.27 -0.58
CA ASP A 182 -7.06 -26.64 -1.98
C ASP A 182 -8.07 -27.80 -2.09
N THR A 183 -8.58 -28.01 -3.30
CA THR A 183 -9.55 -29.08 -3.63
C THR A 183 -8.96 -30.48 -3.49
N ASN A 184 -7.65 -30.64 -3.60
CA ASN A 184 -6.97 -31.91 -3.51
C ASN A 184 -5.52 -31.75 -3.00
N GLN A 185 -4.98 -32.83 -2.43
CA GLN A 185 -3.64 -32.83 -1.84
C GLN A 185 -2.55 -32.43 -2.85
N LYS A 186 -2.67 -32.89 -4.11
CA LYS A 186 -1.70 -32.56 -5.16
C LYS A 186 -1.63 -31.07 -5.45
N GLY A 187 -2.77 -30.38 -5.50
CA GLY A 187 -2.85 -28.93 -5.68
C GLY A 187 -2.24 -28.18 -4.51
N LEU A 188 -2.58 -28.60 -3.29
CA LEU A 188 -2.03 -28.05 -2.05
C LEU A 188 -0.50 -28.19 -1.99
N ASP A 189 0.03 -29.40 -2.17
CA ASP A 189 1.47 -29.68 -2.14
C ASP A 189 2.22 -28.88 -3.22
N ALA A 190 1.65 -28.78 -4.42
CA ALA A 190 2.24 -27.98 -5.50
C ALA A 190 2.26 -26.49 -5.15
N GLY A 191 1.25 -25.97 -4.46
CA GLY A 191 1.23 -24.60 -3.96
C GLY A 191 2.27 -24.35 -2.88
N LEU A 192 2.34 -25.21 -1.86
CA LEU A 192 3.33 -25.13 -0.78
C LEU A 192 4.76 -25.16 -1.33
N LYS A 193 5.05 -26.08 -2.26
CA LYS A 193 6.35 -26.17 -2.93
C LYS A 193 6.71 -24.90 -3.72
N ARG A 194 5.73 -24.21 -4.30
CA ARG A 194 5.97 -22.91 -4.97
C ARG A 194 6.34 -21.83 -3.95
N ILE A 195 5.75 -21.84 -2.76
CA ILE A 195 6.10 -20.93 -1.67
C ILE A 195 7.55 -21.17 -1.23
N GLU A 196 7.92 -22.43 -0.97
CA GLU A 196 9.29 -22.81 -0.60
C GLU A 196 10.31 -22.30 -1.64
N GLY A 197 10.12 -22.67 -2.92
CA GLY A 197 11.03 -22.24 -3.98
C GLY A 197 11.02 -20.73 -4.25
N SER A 198 9.95 -20.02 -3.90
CA SER A 198 9.88 -18.56 -3.95
C SER A 198 10.70 -17.92 -2.82
N LEU A 199 10.53 -18.41 -1.59
CA LEU A 199 11.28 -17.95 -0.41
C LEU A 199 12.78 -18.17 -0.59
N GLU A 200 13.20 -19.35 -1.06
CA GLU A 200 14.60 -19.65 -1.36
C GLU A 200 15.20 -18.63 -2.34
N LYS A 201 14.49 -18.33 -3.43
CA LYS A 201 14.94 -17.35 -4.45
C LYS A 201 15.00 -15.93 -3.89
N ILE A 202 14.04 -15.52 -3.07
CA ILE A 202 13.99 -14.19 -2.46
C ILE A 202 15.12 -14.04 -1.44
N HIS A 203 15.27 -14.99 -0.52
CA HIS A 203 16.31 -14.98 0.50
C HIS A 203 17.72 -15.04 -0.14
N ALA A 204 17.93 -15.89 -1.14
CA ALA A 204 19.21 -15.95 -1.86
C ALA A 204 19.57 -14.61 -2.52
N ARG A 205 18.57 -13.86 -3.02
CA ARG A 205 18.79 -12.51 -3.56
C ARG A 205 19.12 -11.50 -2.47
N GLN A 206 18.47 -11.58 -1.31
CA GLN A 206 18.72 -10.71 -0.16
C GLN A 206 20.11 -10.95 0.46
N ILE A 207 20.54 -12.21 0.57
CA ILE A 207 21.90 -12.57 1.01
C ILE A 207 22.95 -11.97 0.07
N LYS A 208 22.75 -12.10 -1.26
CA LYS A 208 23.66 -11.50 -2.26
C LYS A 208 23.73 -9.97 -2.18
N LYS A 209 22.67 -9.31 -1.72
CA LYS A 209 22.62 -7.86 -1.50
C LYS A 209 23.21 -7.44 -0.15
N GLY A 210 23.47 -8.39 0.75
CA GLY A 210 23.89 -8.12 2.12
C GLY A 210 22.74 -7.73 3.06
N ASP A 211 21.48 -7.90 2.64
CA ASP A 211 20.30 -7.56 3.45
C ASP A 211 20.01 -8.62 4.54
N LEU A 212 20.46 -9.86 4.34
CA LEU A 212 20.28 -11.00 5.26
C LEU A 212 21.54 -11.86 5.34
N THR A 213 21.79 -12.47 6.49
CA THR A 213 22.73 -13.59 6.63
C THR A 213 22.06 -14.93 6.27
N GLU A 214 22.85 -15.98 6.03
CA GLU A 214 22.32 -17.32 5.79
C GLU A 214 21.49 -17.85 6.96
N ASP A 215 21.91 -17.58 8.20
CA ASP A 215 21.19 -18.04 9.38
C ASP A 215 19.88 -17.26 9.57
N GLN A 216 19.88 -15.94 9.36
CA GLN A 216 18.65 -15.15 9.35
C GLN A 216 17.66 -15.62 8.28
N ALA A 217 18.15 -15.98 7.09
CA ALA A 217 17.32 -16.51 6.02
C ALA A 217 16.70 -17.86 6.37
N LYS A 218 17.42 -18.74 7.07
CA LYS A 218 16.89 -20.03 7.56
C LYS A 218 15.83 -19.82 8.63
N ASP A 219 16.08 -18.94 9.60
CA ASP A 219 15.13 -18.65 10.68
C ASP A 219 13.83 -18.04 10.13
N LEU A 220 13.95 -17.09 9.19
CA LEU A 220 12.79 -16.52 8.51
C LEU A 220 12.03 -17.58 7.70
N PHE A 221 12.74 -18.46 6.99
CA PHE A 221 12.09 -19.52 6.23
C PHE A 221 11.25 -20.44 7.14
N VAL A 222 11.83 -20.91 8.25
CA VAL A 222 11.14 -21.76 9.22
C VAL A 222 9.96 -21.03 9.85
N SER A 223 10.14 -19.77 10.22
CA SER A 223 9.09 -18.92 10.79
C SER A 223 7.91 -18.73 9.82
N ILE A 224 8.19 -18.40 8.55
CA ILE A 224 7.15 -18.17 7.53
C ILE A 224 6.41 -19.47 7.21
N MET A 225 7.13 -20.56 6.96
CA MET A 225 6.51 -21.85 6.65
C MET A 225 5.72 -22.41 7.83
N GLY A 226 6.18 -22.17 9.07
CA GLY A 226 5.48 -22.57 10.29
C GLY A 226 4.12 -21.89 10.50
N ARG A 227 3.85 -20.77 9.81
CA ARG A 227 2.54 -20.08 9.83
C ARG A 227 1.54 -20.61 8.81
N ILE A 228 1.98 -21.43 7.87
CA ILE A 228 1.13 -21.91 6.78
C ILE A 228 0.66 -23.32 7.12
N HIS A 229 -0.63 -23.45 7.40
CA HIS A 229 -1.29 -24.72 7.69
C HIS A 229 -2.10 -25.15 6.47
N GLY A 230 -1.57 -26.15 5.75
CA GLY A 230 -2.25 -26.74 4.60
C GLY A 230 -3.34 -27.72 5.01
N THR A 231 -4.50 -27.67 4.35
CA THR A 231 -5.60 -28.62 4.53
C THR A 231 -6.42 -28.77 3.25
N ILE A 232 -7.17 -29.87 3.16
CA ILE A 232 -8.18 -30.11 2.10
C ILE A 232 -9.61 -29.99 2.65
N ASP A 233 -9.78 -29.83 3.96
CA ASP A 233 -11.09 -29.62 4.58
C ASP A 233 -11.38 -28.12 4.68
N LYS A 234 -12.40 -27.67 3.97
CA LYS A 234 -12.84 -26.27 4.02
C LYS A 234 -13.34 -25.86 5.41
N LYS A 235 -13.77 -26.79 6.26
CA LYS A 235 -14.24 -26.48 7.63
C LYS A 235 -13.17 -25.85 8.49
N ASP A 236 -11.90 -26.07 8.19
CA ASP A 236 -10.75 -25.45 8.87
C ASP A 236 -10.69 -23.93 8.62
N LEU A 237 -11.49 -23.38 7.70
CA LEU A 237 -11.67 -21.95 7.50
C LEU A 237 -12.56 -21.28 8.56
N ALA A 238 -13.30 -22.07 9.36
CA ALA A 238 -14.23 -21.54 10.37
C ALA A 238 -13.64 -20.45 11.30
N PRO A 239 -12.40 -20.57 11.83
CA PRO A 239 -11.83 -19.57 12.71
C PRO A 239 -11.26 -18.33 12.00
N CYS A 240 -11.16 -18.32 10.67
CA CYS A 240 -10.47 -17.26 9.92
C CYS A 240 -11.18 -15.89 10.04
N ASP A 241 -10.40 -14.82 10.16
CA ASP A 241 -10.87 -13.44 10.18
C ASP A 241 -11.07 -12.88 8.78
N LEU A 242 -10.25 -13.34 7.83
CA LEU A 242 -10.30 -12.99 6.42
C LEU A 242 -10.10 -14.26 5.60
N VAL A 243 -10.99 -14.54 4.64
CA VAL A 243 -10.81 -15.64 3.69
C VAL A 243 -10.71 -15.06 2.29
N ILE A 244 -9.61 -15.32 1.60
CA ILE A 244 -9.35 -14.88 0.24
C ILE A 244 -9.49 -16.08 -0.70
N GLU A 245 -10.29 -15.89 -1.74
CA GLU A 245 -10.65 -16.91 -2.71
C GLU A 245 -9.97 -16.64 -4.06
N ALA A 246 -9.26 -17.64 -4.58
CA ALA A 246 -8.60 -17.63 -5.89
C ALA A 246 -8.79 -18.98 -6.61
N ILE A 247 -10.06 -19.37 -6.81
CA ILE A 247 -10.50 -20.55 -7.57
C ILE A 247 -10.80 -20.16 -9.02
N ILE A 248 -11.33 -21.13 -9.78
CA ILE A 248 -11.74 -20.99 -11.19
C ILE A 248 -12.67 -19.77 -11.37
N GLU A 249 -12.44 -19.03 -12.46
CA GLU A 249 -13.21 -17.85 -12.87
C GLU A 249 -14.53 -18.24 -13.53
N ASP A 250 -15.43 -18.81 -12.72
CA ASP A 250 -16.79 -19.17 -13.12
C ASP A 250 -17.79 -18.66 -12.06
N THR A 251 -18.86 -18.00 -12.52
CA THR A 251 -19.81 -17.34 -11.65
C THR A 251 -20.65 -18.34 -10.84
N ASP A 252 -21.05 -19.47 -11.44
CA ASP A 252 -21.91 -20.44 -10.77
C ASP A 252 -21.11 -21.27 -9.74
N ILE A 253 -19.85 -21.60 -10.07
CA ILE A 253 -18.90 -22.19 -9.12
C ILE A 253 -18.70 -21.24 -7.94
N LYS A 254 -18.44 -19.95 -8.19
CA LYS A 254 -18.26 -18.96 -7.11
C LYS A 254 -19.54 -18.78 -6.30
N LYS A 255 -20.72 -18.71 -6.91
CA LYS A 255 -21.99 -18.63 -6.16
C LYS A 255 -22.16 -19.80 -5.19
N SER A 256 -21.93 -21.03 -5.67
CA SER A 256 -22.00 -22.23 -4.81
C SER A 256 -20.95 -22.17 -3.70
N PHE A 257 -19.73 -21.74 -4.03
CA PHE A 257 -18.63 -21.67 -3.09
C PHE A 257 -18.84 -20.60 -2.00
N TYR A 258 -19.30 -19.41 -2.36
CA TYR A 258 -19.59 -18.34 -1.39
C TYR A 258 -20.77 -18.69 -0.48
N LYS A 259 -21.75 -19.44 -0.98
CA LYS A 259 -22.84 -19.99 -0.14
C LYS A 259 -22.29 -20.91 0.95
N GLU A 260 -21.36 -21.79 0.59
CA GLU A 260 -20.69 -22.68 1.54
C GLU A 260 -19.81 -21.89 2.54
N LEU A 261 -18.99 -20.96 2.06
CA LEU A 261 -18.16 -20.11 2.92
C LEU A 261 -18.97 -19.28 3.91
N GLY A 262 -20.13 -18.77 3.49
CA GLY A 262 -21.04 -18.01 4.35
C GLY A 262 -21.52 -18.80 5.57
N GLN A 263 -21.57 -20.13 5.47
CA GLN A 263 -21.95 -21.05 6.55
C GLN A 263 -20.76 -21.53 7.38
N ILE A 264 -19.58 -21.68 6.76
CA ILE A 264 -18.38 -22.18 7.43
C ILE A 264 -17.69 -21.10 8.25
N VAL A 265 -17.41 -19.95 7.63
CA VAL A 265 -16.59 -18.90 8.24
C VAL A 265 -17.39 -18.18 9.31
N LYS A 266 -16.78 -17.92 10.47
CA LYS A 266 -17.43 -17.21 11.58
C LYS A 266 -18.15 -15.94 11.12
N PRO A 267 -19.29 -15.55 11.75
CA PRO A 267 -20.09 -14.41 11.31
C PRO A 267 -19.35 -13.07 11.20
N SER A 268 -18.29 -12.88 12.00
CA SER A 268 -17.45 -11.67 11.96
C SER A 268 -16.39 -11.65 10.87
N GLY A 269 -16.11 -12.80 10.22
CA GLY A 269 -15.09 -12.90 9.18
C GLY A 269 -15.38 -12.06 7.94
N ILE A 270 -14.36 -11.79 7.15
CA ILE A 270 -14.48 -11.11 5.86
C ILE A 270 -14.25 -12.14 4.76
N LEU A 271 -15.09 -12.13 3.73
CA LEU A 271 -14.92 -12.97 2.55
C LEU A 271 -14.40 -12.09 1.41
N ALA A 272 -13.32 -12.50 0.76
CA ALA A 272 -12.69 -11.74 -0.29
C ALA A 272 -12.45 -12.58 -1.54
N SER A 273 -12.68 -12.01 -2.72
CA SER A 273 -12.29 -12.65 -3.99
C SER A 273 -11.09 -11.94 -4.60
N ASN A 274 -10.16 -12.72 -5.15
CA ASN A 274 -9.07 -12.23 -6.01
C ASN A 274 -9.49 -12.13 -7.49
N THR A 275 -10.77 -12.32 -7.83
CA THR A 275 -11.21 -12.30 -9.23
C THR A 275 -10.80 -11.02 -9.94
N SER A 276 -10.36 -11.18 -11.19
CA SER A 276 -9.98 -10.06 -12.08
C SER A 276 -11.10 -9.68 -13.05
N SER A 277 -12.09 -10.57 -13.22
CA SER A 277 -12.98 -10.57 -14.38
C SER A 277 -14.45 -10.56 -14.00
N LEU A 278 -14.80 -11.13 -12.83
CA LEU A 278 -16.18 -11.29 -12.40
C LEU A 278 -16.53 -10.19 -11.39
N PRO A 279 -17.62 -9.44 -11.62
CA PRO A 279 -18.12 -8.49 -10.63
C PRO A 279 -18.47 -9.19 -9.31
N ILE A 280 -17.97 -8.66 -8.21
CA ILE A 280 -18.17 -9.18 -6.86
C ILE A 280 -19.67 -9.29 -6.55
N GLY A 281 -20.47 -8.33 -7.00
CA GLY A 281 -21.92 -8.29 -6.84
C GLY A 281 -22.65 -9.49 -7.46
N ASP A 282 -22.08 -10.14 -8.48
CA ASP A 282 -22.71 -11.29 -9.15
C ASP A 282 -22.79 -12.54 -8.24
N PHE A 283 -21.89 -12.65 -7.25
CA PHE A 283 -21.83 -13.80 -6.33
C PHE A 283 -21.85 -13.43 -4.85
N ALA A 284 -21.54 -12.20 -4.45
CA ALA A 284 -21.49 -11.80 -3.04
C ALA A 284 -22.80 -12.11 -2.28
N GLY A 285 -23.95 -11.93 -2.93
CA GLY A 285 -25.27 -12.22 -2.36
C GLY A 285 -25.47 -13.67 -1.94
N SER A 286 -24.83 -14.64 -2.61
CA SER A 286 -25.01 -16.07 -2.31
C SER A 286 -24.43 -16.47 -0.95
N SER A 287 -23.52 -15.66 -0.40
CA SER A 287 -22.95 -15.87 0.94
C SER A 287 -23.94 -15.68 2.09
N GLY A 288 -25.09 -15.04 1.84
CA GLY A 288 -26.03 -14.63 2.88
C GLY A 288 -25.55 -13.44 3.74
N ARG A 289 -24.39 -12.87 3.42
CA ARG A 289 -23.72 -11.78 4.16
C ARG A 289 -22.90 -10.90 3.21
N ALA A 290 -23.54 -10.41 2.17
CA ALA A 290 -22.91 -9.59 1.13
C ALA A 290 -22.20 -8.33 1.70
N ASP A 291 -22.66 -7.83 2.86
CA ASP A 291 -22.01 -6.74 3.59
C ASP A 291 -20.61 -7.08 4.10
N LYS A 292 -20.28 -8.38 4.21
CA LYS A 292 -18.97 -8.92 4.59
C LYS A 292 -18.12 -9.39 3.40
N VAL A 293 -18.57 -9.13 2.17
CA VAL A 293 -17.85 -9.52 0.96
C VAL A 293 -17.14 -8.31 0.33
N VAL A 294 -15.88 -8.50 -0.06
CA VAL A 294 -15.02 -7.50 -0.70
C VAL A 294 -14.22 -8.14 -1.85
N GLY A 295 -13.68 -7.37 -2.78
CA GLY A 295 -12.63 -7.84 -3.68
C GLY A 295 -11.25 -7.43 -3.16
N LEU A 296 -10.30 -8.34 -3.25
CA LEU A 296 -8.87 -8.12 -2.99
C LEU A 296 -8.09 -8.64 -4.19
N HIS A 297 -7.99 -7.82 -5.23
CA HIS A 297 -7.37 -8.20 -6.49
C HIS A 297 -5.88 -7.88 -6.47
N PHE A 298 -5.08 -8.94 -6.32
CA PHE A 298 -3.62 -8.90 -6.36
C PHE A 298 -3.08 -9.06 -7.77
N PHE A 299 -1.84 -8.61 -7.97
CA PHE A 299 -1.16 -8.67 -9.26
C PHE A 299 0.01 -9.66 -9.23
N ASN A 300 0.16 -10.47 -10.29
CA ASN A 300 1.21 -11.47 -10.41
C ASN A 300 2.56 -10.85 -10.83
N PRO A 301 3.72 -11.22 -10.23
CA PRO A 301 3.90 -12.04 -9.03
C PRO A 301 3.56 -11.31 -7.74
N VAL A 302 2.70 -11.91 -6.92
CA VAL A 302 2.12 -11.26 -5.73
C VAL A 302 3.20 -10.80 -4.75
N GLN A 303 4.28 -11.53 -4.58
CA GLN A 303 5.37 -11.20 -3.65
C GLN A 303 6.13 -9.93 -4.04
N LEU A 304 6.11 -9.57 -5.33
CA LEU A 304 6.89 -8.45 -5.88
C LEU A 304 6.02 -7.24 -6.18
N MET A 305 4.78 -7.47 -6.64
CA MET A 305 3.87 -6.40 -7.00
C MET A 305 3.34 -5.69 -5.75
N LYS A 306 3.43 -4.35 -5.74
CA LYS A 306 2.99 -3.54 -4.60
C LYS A 306 1.49 -3.26 -4.61
N LEU A 307 0.86 -3.22 -5.78
CA LEU A 307 -0.53 -2.84 -5.93
C LEU A 307 -1.48 -3.96 -5.46
N VAL A 308 -2.57 -3.58 -4.81
CA VAL A 308 -3.77 -4.40 -4.65
C VAL A 308 -5.00 -3.51 -4.85
N GLU A 309 -5.95 -3.97 -5.66
CA GLU A 309 -7.23 -3.29 -5.83
C GLU A 309 -8.21 -3.81 -4.78
N VAL A 310 -8.70 -2.91 -3.92
CA VAL A 310 -9.73 -3.22 -2.94
C VAL A 310 -11.06 -2.80 -3.52
N VAL A 311 -11.89 -3.78 -3.88
CA VAL A 311 -13.14 -3.59 -4.60
C VAL A 311 -14.31 -3.68 -3.62
N LYS A 312 -15.21 -2.70 -3.64
CA LYS A 312 -16.48 -2.78 -2.89
C LYS A 312 -17.68 -2.80 -3.81
N THR A 313 -18.72 -3.49 -3.36
CA THR A 313 -20.07 -3.39 -3.91
C THR A 313 -20.85 -2.32 -3.16
N ASP A 314 -22.06 -2.00 -3.63
CA ASP A 314 -22.97 -1.11 -2.90
C ASP A 314 -23.46 -1.69 -1.57
N LEU A 315 -23.35 -3.01 -1.38
CA LEU A 315 -23.76 -3.70 -0.15
C LEU A 315 -22.64 -3.83 0.88
N THR A 316 -21.37 -3.75 0.45
CA THR A 316 -20.21 -3.96 1.31
C THR A 316 -20.20 -2.94 2.47
N ASP A 317 -20.11 -3.42 3.71
CA ASP A 317 -20.01 -2.59 4.92
C ASP A 317 -18.74 -1.71 4.83
N PRO A 318 -18.85 -0.37 4.98
CA PRO A 318 -17.69 0.52 4.94
C PRO A 318 -16.58 0.11 5.92
N ASN A 319 -16.92 -0.45 7.08
CA ASN A 319 -15.92 -0.94 8.04
C ASN A 319 -15.16 -2.15 7.52
N VAL A 320 -15.83 -3.06 6.81
CA VAL A 320 -15.19 -4.23 6.16
C VAL A 320 -14.21 -3.75 5.10
N PHE A 321 -14.62 -2.76 4.30
CA PHE A 321 -13.76 -2.14 3.31
C PHE A 321 -12.51 -1.49 3.92
N ASP A 322 -12.67 -0.76 5.03
CA ASP A 322 -11.55 -0.12 5.73
C ASP A 322 -10.62 -1.13 6.43
N VAL A 323 -11.16 -2.23 6.97
CA VAL A 323 -10.36 -3.35 7.47
C VAL A 323 -9.55 -4.00 6.34
N ALA A 324 -10.17 -4.28 5.20
CA ALA A 324 -9.51 -4.90 4.07
C ALA A 324 -8.36 -4.03 3.52
N LYS A 325 -8.56 -2.71 3.42
CA LYS A 325 -7.49 -1.76 3.06
C LYS A 325 -6.34 -1.75 4.07
N ARG A 326 -6.64 -1.72 5.37
CA ARG A 326 -5.59 -1.74 6.41
C ARG A 326 -4.81 -3.05 6.40
N TRP A 327 -5.49 -4.17 6.17
CA TRP A 327 -4.83 -5.46 6.00
C TRP A 327 -3.94 -5.50 4.75
N ALA A 328 -4.39 -4.94 3.63
CA ALA A 328 -3.53 -4.79 2.45
C ALA A 328 -2.25 -4.00 2.75
N VAL A 329 -2.33 -2.90 3.52
CA VAL A 329 -1.16 -2.14 3.96
C VAL A 329 -0.25 -2.97 4.86
N SER A 330 -0.81 -3.71 5.81
CA SER A 330 -0.01 -4.50 6.76
C SER A 330 0.76 -5.65 6.08
N VAL A 331 0.26 -6.18 4.97
CA VAL A 331 0.99 -7.16 4.13
C VAL A 331 1.92 -6.52 3.10
N GLY A 332 2.24 -5.23 3.26
CA GLY A 332 3.20 -4.51 2.42
C GLY A 332 2.68 -4.13 1.04
N LYS A 333 1.36 -4.07 0.85
CA LYS A 333 0.72 -3.60 -0.39
C LYS A 333 0.29 -2.14 -0.28
N THR A 334 0.04 -1.57 -1.45
CA THR A 334 -0.55 -0.25 -1.64
C THR A 334 -1.97 -0.47 -2.16
N PRO A 335 -2.99 -0.36 -1.29
CA PRO A 335 -4.37 -0.53 -1.71
C PRO A 335 -4.85 0.66 -2.54
N VAL A 336 -5.57 0.38 -3.63
CA VAL A 336 -6.37 1.38 -4.35
C VAL A 336 -7.85 1.03 -4.20
N SER A 337 -8.70 2.06 -4.07
CA SER A 337 -10.14 1.86 -3.88
C SER A 337 -10.84 1.78 -5.22
N CYS A 338 -11.50 0.66 -5.49
CA CYS A 338 -12.23 0.42 -6.72
C CYS A 338 -13.72 0.18 -6.42
N LYS A 339 -14.58 0.64 -7.34
CA LYS A 339 -15.96 0.14 -7.41
C LYS A 339 -15.96 -1.21 -8.08
N ASP A 340 -17.04 -1.95 -7.91
CA ASP A 340 -17.28 -3.22 -8.60
C ASP A 340 -17.62 -3.00 -10.09
N THR A 341 -16.61 -2.56 -10.82
CA THR A 341 -16.67 -2.23 -12.25
C THR A 341 -15.55 -2.97 -13.00
N PRO A 342 -15.74 -3.21 -14.31
CA PRO A 342 -14.66 -3.67 -15.19
C PRO A 342 -13.31 -3.01 -14.89
N GLY A 343 -12.27 -3.83 -14.66
CA GLY A 343 -10.98 -3.41 -14.10
C GLY A 343 -10.21 -2.37 -14.93
N LEU A 344 -9.17 -1.77 -14.33
CA LEU A 344 -8.51 -0.58 -14.89
C LEU A 344 -7.43 -0.88 -15.94
N LEU A 345 -6.85 -2.09 -15.93
CA LEU A 345 -5.71 -2.42 -16.79
C LEU A 345 -6.11 -2.72 -18.24
N VAL A 346 -7.15 -3.54 -18.43
CA VAL A 346 -7.57 -4.03 -19.75
C VAL A 346 -7.97 -2.90 -20.71
N PRO A 347 -8.72 -1.84 -20.29
CA PRO A 347 -9.04 -0.73 -21.17
C PRO A 347 -7.79 -0.05 -21.75
N ASN A 348 -6.74 0.14 -20.93
CA ASN A 348 -5.48 0.71 -21.40
C ASN A 348 -4.80 -0.16 -22.45
N LEU A 349 -4.85 -1.48 -22.31
CA LEU A 349 -4.30 -2.42 -23.31
C LEU A 349 -5.10 -2.38 -24.61
N VAL A 350 -6.44 -2.31 -24.53
CA VAL A 350 -7.32 -2.23 -25.71
C VAL A 350 -7.00 -0.98 -26.54
N GLN A 351 -6.81 0.18 -25.90
CA GLN A 351 -6.50 1.41 -26.64
C GLN A 351 -5.19 1.28 -27.42
N ALA A 352 -4.16 0.65 -26.84
CA ALA A 352 -2.91 0.38 -27.54
C ALA A 352 -3.09 -0.56 -28.74
N LEU A 353 -3.89 -1.61 -28.58
CA LEU A 353 -4.21 -2.55 -29.66
C LEU A 353 -5.02 -1.89 -30.78
N GLN A 354 -5.92 -0.97 -30.45
CA GLN A 354 -6.67 -0.21 -31.46
C GLN A 354 -5.80 0.80 -32.22
N LEU A 355 -4.82 1.44 -31.56
CA LEU A 355 -3.82 2.28 -32.24
C LEU A 355 -3.03 1.46 -33.27
N LEU A 356 -2.60 0.26 -32.87
CA LEU A 356 -1.91 -0.68 -33.76
C LEU A 356 -2.82 -1.12 -34.92
N GLU A 357 -4.08 -1.47 -34.64
CA GLU A 357 -5.05 -1.93 -35.64
C GLU A 357 -5.37 -0.87 -36.70
N ARG A 358 -5.43 0.41 -36.31
CA ARG A 358 -5.63 1.53 -37.25
C ARG A 358 -4.37 1.86 -38.07
N GLY A 359 -3.22 1.33 -37.68
CA GLY A 359 -1.93 1.66 -38.31
C GLY A 359 -1.39 3.03 -37.91
N ASP A 360 -1.83 3.58 -36.77
CA ASP A 360 -1.41 4.91 -36.31
C ASP A 360 0.07 4.92 -35.89
N ALA A 361 0.59 3.79 -35.41
CA ALA A 361 1.99 3.60 -35.02
C ALA A 361 2.38 2.11 -35.06
N SER A 362 3.68 1.85 -35.15
CA SER A 362 4.22 0.49 -35.01
C SER A 362 4.07 -0.03 -33.57
N MET A 363 4.06 -1.36 -33.40
CA MET A 363 3.98 -1.95 -32.06
C MET A 363 5.17 -1.54 -31.18
N GLU A 364 6.38 -1.45 -31.75
CA GLU A 364 7.59 -0.99 -31.08
C GLU A 364 7.48 0.47 -30.62
N ASP A 365 6.98 1.36 -31.49
CA ASP A 365 6.86 2.78 -31.16
C ASP A 365 5.80 3.03 -30.09
N ILE A 366 4.68 2.29 -30.11
CA ILE A 366 3.67 2.35 -29.05
C ILE A 366 4.30 1.96 -27.71
N ASP A 367 5.03 0.85 -27.67
CA ASP A 367 5.66 0.36 -26.45
C ASP A 367 6.73 1.32 -25.92
N ILE A 368 7.65 1.78 -26.78
CA ILE A 368 8.72 2.71 -26.42
C ILE A 368 8.14 4.05 -25.96
N SER A 369 7.10 4.55 -26.62
CA SER A 369 6.44 5.81 -26.24
C SER A 369 5.84 5.72 -24.84
N MET A 370 5.18 4.62 -24.51
CA MET A 370 4.62 4.44 -23.15
C MET A 370 5.70 4.19 -22.10
N GLN A 371 6.80 3.54 -22.46
CA GLN A 371 7.92 3.32 -21.54
C GLN A 371 8.69 4.60 -21.24
N LEU A 372 9.12 5.33 -22.27
CA LEU A 372 9.97 6.51 -22.12
C LEU A 372 9.16 7.78 -21.87
N GLY A 373 7.97 7.90 -22.46
CA GLY A 373 7.09 9.06 -22.32
C GLY A 373 6.24 9.02 -21.06
N ALA A 374 5.57 7.90 -20.79
CA ALA A 374 4.70 7.74 -19.61
C ALA A 374 5.39 7.05 -18.41
N GLY A 375 6.64 6.62 -18.56
CA GLY A 375 7.41 5.98 -17.50
C GLY A 375 6.97 4.56 -17.16
N HIS A 376 6.24 3.88 -18.07
CA HIS A 376 5.81 2.51 -17.82
C HIS A 376 7.01 1.55 -17.82
N PRO A 377 7.07 0.56 -16.90
CA PRO A 377 8.16 -0.42 -16.90
C PRO A 377 8.10 -1.35 -18.11
N MET A 378 6.92 -1.49 -18.73
CA MET A 378 6.66 -2.35 -19.87
C MET A 378 5.64 -1.66 -20.78
N GLY A 379 5.89 -1.66 -22.08
CA GLY A 379 4.94 -1.15 -23.05
C GLY A 379 3.65 -1.99 -23.10
N PRO A 380 2.50 -1.40 -23.46
CA PRO A 380 1.20 -2.08 -23.38
C PRO A 380 1.09 -3.30 -24.32
N ILE A 381 1.73 -3.31 -25.49
CA ILE A 381 1.70 -4.44 -26.41
C ILE A 381 2.52 -5.61 -25.84
N THR A 382 3.74 -5.32 -25.36
CA THR A 382 4.56 -6.31 -24.64
C THR A 382 3.84 -6.83 -23.40
N LEU A 383 3.14 -5.96 -22.66
CA LEU A 383 2.38 -6.35 -21.48
C LEU A 383 1.19 -7.25 -21.83
N ALA A 384 0.50 -6.99 -22.94
CA ALA A 384 -0.57 -7.84 -23.43
C ALA A 384 -0.07 -9.27 -23.72
N ASP A 385 1.07 -9.38 -24.41
CA ASP A 385 1.75 -10.66 -24.65
C ASP A 385 2.19 -11.36 -23.36
N TYR A 386 2.62 -10.59 -22.35
CA TYR A 386 3.08 -11.13 -21.07
C TYR A 386 1.94 -11.73 -20.25
N ILE A 387 0.78 -11.07 -20.26
CA ILE A 387 -0.48 -11.51 -19.63
C ILE A 387 -1.05 -12.72 -20.36
N GLY A 388 -1.07 -12.66 -21.69
CA GLY A 388 -1.67 -13.67 -22.56
C GLY A 388 -2.88 -13.10 -23.30
N LEU A 389 -2.86 -13.22 -24.63
CA LEU A 389 -3.86 -12.60 -25.50
C LEU A 389 -5.25 -13.26 -25.38
N ASP A 390 -5.29 -14.56 -25.12
CA ASP A 390 -6.52 -15.29 -24.84
C ASP A 390 -7.20 -14.84 -23.54
N THR A 391 -6.41 -14.59 -22.49
CA THR A 391 -6.94 -14.05 -21.22
C THR A 391 -7.61 -12.68 -21.45
N ILE A 392 -6.95 -11.81 -22.21
CA ILE A 392 -7.48 -10.47 -22.52
C ILE A 392 -8.74 -10.58 -23.38
N LEU A 393 -8.73 -11.46 -24.39
CA LEU A 393 -9.89 -11.69 -25.24
C LEU A 393 -11.10 -12.18 -24.44
N PHE A 394 -10.90 -13.19 -23.56
CA PHE A 394 -11.95 -13.71 -22.69
C PHE A 394 -12.59 -12.62 -21.83
N ILE A 395 -11.77 -11.74 -21.23
CA ILE A 395 -12.27 -10.63 -20.41
C ILE A 395 -13.11 -9.66 -21.26
N LEU A 396 -12.62 -9.27 -22.44
CA LEU A 396 -13.31 -8.31 -23.29
C LEU A 396 -14.62 -8.85 -23.86
N GLU A 397 -14.66 -10.12 -24.26
CA GLU A 397 -15.90 -10.75 -24.72
C GLU A 397 -16.94 -10.80 -23.60
N GLY A 398 -16.52 -11.12 -22.37
CA GLY A 398 -17.39 -11.03 -21.20
C GLY A 398 -17.93 -9.62 -20.95
N TRP A 399 -17.10 -8.58 -21.12
CA TRP A 399 -17.53 -7.19 -20.96
C TRP A 399 -18.51 -6.74 -22.04
N VAL A 400 -18.23 -7.05 -23.31
CA VAL A 400 -19.13 -6.73 -24.42
C VAL A 400 -20.47 -7.45 -24.28
N GLN A 401 -20.45 -8.72 -23.85
CA GLN A 401 -21.68 -9.47 -23.60
C GLN A 401 -22.49 -8.86 -22.45
N LYS A 402 -21.85 -8.47 -21.35
CA LYS A 402 -22.52 -7.92 -20.17
C LYS A 402 -22.99 -6.48 -20.34
N TYR A 403 -22.24 -5.68 -21.10
CA TYR A 403 -22.50 -4.26 -21.33
C TYR A 403 -22.53 -3.94 -22.83
N PRO A 404 -23.52 -4.46 -23.57
CA PRO A 404 -23.55 -4.38 -25.04
C PRO A 404 -23.71 -2.95 -25.57
N THR A 405 -24.12 -2.02 -24.71
CA THR A 405 -24.29 -0.60 -25.05
C THR A 405 -23.12 0.28 -24.63
N GLU A 406 -22.09 -0.27 -23.97
CA GLU A 406 -20.92 0.52 -23.55
C GLU A 406 -19.94 0.66 -24.73
N PRO A 407 -19.83 1.84 -25.36
CA PRO A 407 -19.02 2.02 -26.57
C PRO A 407 -17.52 1.86 -26.30
N SER A 408 -17.07 1.99 -25.05
CA SER A 408 -15.66 1.85 -24.67
C SER A 408 -15.22 0.38 -24.62
N PHE A 409 -16.16 -0.57 -24.54
CA PHE A 409 -15.86 -1.99 -24.52
C PHE A 409 -15.90 -2.52 -25.95
N VAL A 410 -14.72 -2.60 -26.55
CA VAL A 410 -14.53 -3.12 -27.90
C VAL A 410 -13.50 -4.24 -27.85
N VAL A 411 -13.77 -5.32 -28.59
CA VAL A 411 -12.79 -6.38 -28.82
C VAL A 411 -12.06 -6.06 -30.13
N PRO A 412 -10.76 -5.70 -30.10
CA PRO A 412 -10.00 -5.46 -31.33
C PRO A 412 -9.98 -6.69 -32.24
N THR A 413 -10.11 -6.48 -33.54
CA THR A 413 -10.08 -7.56 -34.55
C THR A 413 -8.72 -8.26 -34.55
N ILE A 414 -7.63 -7.50 -34.43
CA ILE A 414 -6.27 -8.01 -34.37
C ILE A 414 -6.06 -8.95 -33.18
N LEU A 415 -6.72 -8.68 -32.04
CA LEU A 415 -6.65 -9.55 -30.87
C LEU A 415 -7.33 -10.89 -31.14
N LYS A 416 -8.54 -10.88 -31.72
CA LYS A 416 -9.26 -12.10 -32.12
C LYS A 416 -8.43 -12.95 -33.07
N GLN A 417 -7.82 -12.33 -34.08
CA GLN A 417 -6.99 -13.04 -35.06
C GLN A 417 -5.77 -13.67 -34.42
N MET A 418 -5.05 -12.96 -33.55
CA MET A 418 -3.87 -13.52 -32.87
C MET A 418 -4.22 -14.74 -32.02
N VAL A 419 -5.35 -14.71 -31.31
CA VAL A 419 -5.81 -15.85 -30.51
C VAL A 419 -6.23 -17.01 -31.39
N GLN A 420 -6.95 -16.76 -32.49
CA GLN A 420 -7.33 -17.79 -33.47
C GLN A 420 -6.11 -18.47 -34.12
N ASP A 421 -5.03 -17.70 -34.37
CA ASP A 421 -3.76 -18.20 -34.89
C ASP A 421 -2.94 -18.99 -33.85
N GLY A 422 -3.40 -19.10 -32.59
CA GLY A 422 -2.66 -19.73 -31.50
C GLY A 422 -1.46 -18.91 -30.99
N LYS A 423 -1.36 -17.64 -31.38
CA LYS A 423 -0.31 -16.71 -30.93
C LYS A 423 -0.73 -16.07 -29.61
N LEU A 424 -0.61 -16.82 -28.52
CA LEU A 424 -1.15 -16.43 -27.22
C LEU A 424 -0.22 -15.53 -26.38
N GLY A 425 0.88 -15.04 -26.96
CA GLY A 425 1.89 -14.26 -26.25
C GLY A 425 3.02 -15.14 -25.70
N ARG A 426 3.62 -14.66 -24.61
CA ARG A 426 4.81 -15.27 -23.98
C ARG A 426 4.67 -16.77 -23.74
N LYS A 427 3.50 -17.20 -23.25
CA LYS A 427 3.25 -18.61 -22.89
C LYS A 427 3.23 -19.57 -24.09
N ALA A 428 2.98 -19.05 -25.30
CA ALA A 428 3.00 -19.82 -26.54
C ALA A 428 4.31 -19.62 -27.33
N GLY A 429 5.28 -18.87 -26.79
CA GLY A 429 6.50 -18.48 -27.49
C GLY A 429 6.30 -17.39 -28.54
N GLN A 430 5.06 -16.98 -28.81
CA GLN A 430 4.75 -15.92 -29.76
C GLN A 430 3.36 -15.29 -29.50
N GLY A 431 3.29 -13.97 -29.58
CA GLY A 431 2.08 -13.16 -29.67
C GLY A 431 2.29 -12.08 -30.72
N PHE A 432 2.18 -10.81 -30.32
CA PHE A 432 2.67 -9.68 -31.11
C PHE A 432 4.20 -9.73 -31.28
N TYR A 433 4.90 -10.16 -30.24
CA TYR A 433 6.34 -10.39 -30.26
C TYR A 433 6.69 -11.88 -30.19
N LYS A 434 7.94 -12.21 -30.53
CA LYS A 434 8.52 -13.54 -30.29
C LYS A 434 9.12 -13.62 -28.89
N TRP A 435 9.02 -14.80 -28.29
CA TRP A 435 9.42 -15.04 -26.91
C TRP A 435 10.27 -16.31 -26.79
N ASN A 436 11.36 -16.21 -26.03
CA ASN A 436 12.15 -17.35 -25.56
C ASN A 436 12.12 -17.35 -24.03
N GLY A 437 11.23 -18.16 -23.46
CA GLY A 437 10.88 -18.08 -22.05
C GLY A 437 10.30 -16.70 -21.71
N ASP A 438 10.88 -16.03 -20.72
CA ASP A 438 10.45 -14.69 -20.30
C ASP A 438 11.11 -13.55 -21.10
N LYS A 439 11.94 -13.87 -22.10
CA LYS A 439 12.66 -12.87 -22.90
C LYS A 439 11.99 -12.66 -24.25
N ARG A 440 11.67 -11.41 -24.56
CA ARG A 440 11.31 -10.95 -25.91
C ARG A 440 12.56 -11.09 -26.82
N VAL A 441 12.39 -11.65 -28.02
CA VAL A 441 13.48 -11.95 -28.98
C VAL A 441 13.28 -11.19 -30.28
#